data_AF-A0A971QBX2-F1
#
_entry.id   AF-A0A971QBX2-F1
#
_cell.length_a   1.000
_cell.length_b   1.000
_cell.length_c   1.000
_cell.angle_alpha   90.00
_cell.angle_beta   90.00
_cell.angle_gamma   90.00
#
_symmetry.space_group_name_H-M   'P 1'
#
loop_
_entity.id
_entity.type
_entity.pdbx_description
1 polymer ?
#
loop_
_entity_poly.entity_id
_entity_poly.type
_entity_poly.pdbx_seq_one_letter_code
_entity_poly.pdbx_strand_id
1 'polypeptide(L)'
;MHESTNPLNPGKKKRRRRVYPMETEAAWYVLKEFVDPLECLDKRLGTISPLNTNEVLCHVYSRTKLYTPYHFSKKRLHDHLEQTDTYYYRSKRNSRHKIGYGRSARQALALPFSNYLGITERVRTYGRYYVLLVGLDVDGHNGERDILAVQDWLVSDYFTASYWEPSSSYTGRHGYYKVAYRDHLDLDHVKGVLTELHKLLDVKRKKMGFDAPIDVACGLPASYYYDRENDICGIDFAARIKETQRKHMENAFKRLTARGEDWTRYFFREDDDEETPSQLAGIRLPVTLKSSQGYKIPRFNGTAERYNMHDIAAFWNLPYYDFADLVVMRDQLRTEVMLGDSEEGEGSGVGCVVCTTKCVPPRECTRGYRSSKAQESGTESSVASSSGSKQASEPQRKARDGNRLTYQERIEQCRQIKDTLVKTNRFYWWYAVLLGYVPSVDDAIEEYVQQGLNTTQSLHHPSRRRRFEQVRAFIAARFSADRIGPNYDDWDERKQRMIDELQQRIGERDLRWRKDKRRVYELTLEDLAVVYYGIMKSNEADAMGELRDRTHSFSYRQVNGVFGAICGRTCHRAKAAKILRLLVEVELIEKVGEHVVGVRGTCYQVADLGFQNPSKHQTSPVASCGIGLSR
;
A
#
# COMPACT_ATOMS: atom_id res chain seq x y z
N MET A 1 -5.24 62.55 16.67
CA MET A 1 -6.69 62.34 16.86
C MET A 1 -7.25 61.82 15.56
N HIS A 2 -8.03 60.73 15.66
CA HIS A 2 -8.90 60.11 14.66
C HIS A 2 -8.48 60.08 13.18
N GLU A 3 -7.99 58.90 12.77
CA GLU A 3 -8.37 58.36 11.45
C GLU A 3 -9.05 57.00 11.62
N SER A 4 -10.06 56.84 10.77
CA SER A 4 -11.21 55.98 10.87
C SER A 4 -10.90 54.50 10.70
N THR A 5 -11.45 53.70 11.59
CA THR A 5 -11.52 52.23 11.53
C THR A 5 -12.50 51.79 10.44
N ASN A 6 -12.00 51.13 9.39
CA ASN A 6 -12.80 50.16 8.63
C ASN A 6 -11.93 48.96 8.22
N PRO A 7 -11.98 47.82 8.95
CA PRO A 7 -11.10 46.68 8.73
C PRO A 7 -11.84 45.58 7.94
N LEU A 8 -11.87 45.65 6.61
CA LEU A 8 -12.30 44.51 5.79
C LEU A 8 -11.40 44.32 4.57
N ASN A 9 -10.72 43.16 4.58
CA ASN A 9 -9.88 42.54 3.56
C ASN A 9 -8.47 43.11 3.29
N PRO A 10 -7.45 42.74 4.08
CA PRO A 10 -6.08 42.73 3.56
C PRO A 10 -5.99 41.62 2.51
N GLY A 11 -5.97 42.02 1.24
CA GLY A 11 -5.71 41.13 0.12
C GLY A 11 -4.52 40.21 0.44
N LYS A 12 -4.70 38.91 0.23
CA LYS A 12 -3.67 37.89 0.39
C LYS A 12 -2.44 38.29 -0.43
N LYS A 13 -1.46 38.96 0.20
CA LYS A 13 -0.12 39.14 -0.37
C LYS A 13 0.35 37.74 -0.78
N LYS A 14 0.49 37.48 -2.08
CA LYS A 14 1.11 36.24 -2.57
C LYS A 14 2.48 36.16 -1.89
N ARG A 15 2.63 35.29 -0.90
CA ARG A 15 3.91 35.03 -0.24
C ARG A 15 4.93 34.76 -1.36
N ARG A 16 5.93 35.63 -1.52
CA ARG A 16 7.05 35.39 -2.43
C ARG A 16 7.62 34.03 -2.05
N ARG A 17 7.70 33.12 -3.02
CA ARG A 17 8.17 31.76 -2.80
C ARG A 17 9.65 31.87 -2.41
N ARG A 18 9.98 31.51 -1.17
CA ARG A 18 11.37 31.52 -0.70
C ARG A 18 12.17 30.55 -1.57
N VAL A 19 13.27 31.04 -2.14
CA VAL A 19 14.21 30.25 -2.94
C VAL A 19 15.28 29.73 -1.98
N TYR A 20 15.53 28.42 -1.99
CA TYR A 20 16.57 27.78 -1.20
C TYR A 20 17.77 27.43 -2.10
N PRO A 21 18.96 27.21 -1.53
CA PRO A 21 20.10 26.67 -2.27
C PRO A 21 19.75 25.39 -3.02
N MET A 22 20.47 25.12 -4.12
CA MET A 22 20.21 23.97 -5.00
C MET A 22 20.33 22.65 -4.24
N GLU A 23 21.33 22.56 -3.37
CA GLU A 23 21.65 21.45 -2.49
C GLU A 23 20.50 21.20 -1.51
N THR A 24 19.94 22.25 -0.89
CA THR A 24 18.76 22.12 -0.01
C THR A 24 17.54 21.61 -0.79
N GLU A 25 17.34 22.09 -2.01
CA GLU A 25 16.25 21.64 -2.89
C GLU A 25 16.41 20.17 -3.32
N ALA A 26 17.64 19.75 -3.61
CA ALA A 26 18.00 18.37 -3.93
C ALA A 26 17.86 17.44 -2.71
N ALA A 27 18.42 17.83 -1.56
CA ALA A 27 18.30 17.14 -0.28
C ALA A 27 16.81 16.93 0.10
N TRP A 28 15.99 17.97 -0.06
CA TRP A 28 14.55 17.84 0.16
C TRP A 28 13.92 16.83 -0.80
N TYR A 29 14.32 16.82 -2.07
CA TYR A 29 13.80 15.89 -3.05
C TYR A 29 14.12 14.43 -2.69
N VAL A 30 15.35 14.13 -2.27
CA VAL A 30 15.80 12.77 -1.95
C VAL A 30 15.23 12.26 -0.62
N LEU A 31 15.00 13.14 0.36
CA LEU A 31 14.51 12.77 1.69
C LEU A 31 12.99 12.68 1.80
N LYS A 32 12.21 13.44 1.00
CA LYS A 32 10.74 13.53 1.15
C LYS A 32 10.00 12.19 1.02
N GLU A 33 10.63 11.19 0.41
CA GLU A 33 10.08 9.84 0.31
C GLU A 33 10.14 9.13 1.67
N PHE A 34 11.18 9.37 2.44
CA PHE A 34 11.47 8.66 3.67
C PHE A 34 11.06 9.43 4.91
N VAL A 35 11.16 10.76 4.93
CA VAL A 35 10.94 11.55 6.14
C VAL A 35 9.45 11.86 6.29
N ASP A 36 8.83 11.44 7.40
CA ASP A 36 7.49 11.90 7.75
C ASP A 36 7.54 13.33 8.31
N PRO A 37 6.91 14.31 7.64
CA PRO A 37 6.98 15.69 8.09
C PRO A 37 6.24 15.96 9.40
N LEU A 38 5.35 15.08 9.86
CA LEU A 38 4.61 15.25 11.12
C LEU A 38 5.33 14.64 12.31
N GLU A 39 6.15 13.60 12.08
CA GLU A 39 6.77 12.79 13.14
C GLU A 39 8.25 13.08 13.36
N CYS A 40 8.75 14.14 12.73
CA CYS A 40 10.09 14.65 13.00
C CYS A 40 10.23 15.14 14.45
N LEU A 41 11.46 15.04 14.95
CA LEU A 41 11.86 15.53 16.26
C LEU A 41 12.87 16.67 16.07
N ASP A 42 12.97 17.54 17.06
CA ASP A 42 14.01 18.55 17.14
C ASP A 42 14.80 18.43 18.44
N LYS A 43 16.07 18.83 18.38
CA LYS A 43 16.92 18.96 19.56
C LYS A 43 16.83 20.40 20.06
N ARG A 44 16.10 20.62 21.15
CA ARG A 44 16.00 21.92 21.82
C ARG A 44 16.59 21.82 23.22
N LEU A 45 17.47 22.76 23.57
CA LEU A 45 18.08 22.84 24.89
C LEU A 45 18.75 21.53 25.36
N GLY A 46 19.37 20.80 24.42
CA GLY A 46 20.03 19.52 24.70
C GLY A 46 19.12 18.28 24.64
N THR A 47 17.80 18.45 24.70
CA THR A 47 16.83 17.34 24.71
C THR A 47 16.20 17.12 23.33
N ILE A 48 16.09 15.86 22.93
CA ILE A 48 15.39 15.46 21.70
C ILE A 48 13.91 15.32 22.01
N SER A 49 13.08 16.14 21.36
CA SER A 49 11.64 16.23 21.58
C SER A 49 10.87 16.15 20.26
N PRO A 50 9.68 15.51 20.23
CA PRO A 50 8.81 15.55 19.06
C PRO A 50 8.42 16.99 18.66
N LEU A 51 8.39 17.29 17.35
CA LEU A 51 7.89 18.58 16.85
C LEU A 51 6.41 18.81 17.17
N ASN A 52 5.65 17.71 17.26
CA ASN A 52 4.24 17.70 17.63
C ASN A 52 4.08 16.83 18.87
N THR A 53 3.34 17.33 19.85
CA THR A 53 2.91 16.52 20.98
C THR A 53 2.02 15.37 20.51
N ASN A 54 1.93 14.31 21.32
CA ASN A 54 0.98 13.22 21.06
C ASN A 54 -0.43 13.77 20.87
N GLU A 55 -0.80 14.82 21.62
CA GLU A 55 -2.08 15.51 21.48
C GLU A 55 -2.35 15.99 20.06
N VAL A 56 -1.42 16.77 19.50
CA VAL A 56 -1.54 17.34 18.15
C VAL A 56 -1.62 16.22 17.11
N LEU A 57 -0.79 15.20 17.23
CA LEU A 57 -0.80 14.06 16.31
C LEU A 57 -2.10 13.28 16.38
N CYS A 58 -2.65 13.08 17.57
CA CYS A 58 -3.95 12.45 17.76
C CYS A 58 -5.05 13.25 17.07
N HIS A 59 -5.04 14.58 17.15
CA HIS A 59 -5.99 15.41 16.42
C HIS A 59 -5.83 15.34 14.91
N VAL A 60 -4.59 15.28 14.42
CA VAL A 60 -4.29 15.13 13.00
C VAL A 60 -4.78 13.78 12.48
N TYR A 61 -4.44 12.69 13.16
CA TYR A 61 -4.82 11.34 12.76
C TYR A 61 -6.32 11.08 12.93
N SER A 62 -6.97 11.67 13.95
CA SER A 62 -8.42 11.61 14.15
C SER A 62 -9.21 12.60 13.30
N ARG A 63 -8.55 13.47 12.53
CA ARG A 63 -9.17 14.51 11.68
C ARG A 63 -10.15 15.45 12.41
N THR A 64 -9.89 15.78 13.68
CA THR A 64 -10.76 16.69 14.46
C THR A 64 -10.55 18.16 14.09
N LYS A 65 -9.44 18.49 13.40
CA LYS A 65 -9.06 19.86 12.97
C LYS A 65 -8.93 20.90 14.10
N LEU A 66 -8.72 20.46 15.33
CA LEU A 66 -8.60 21.35 16.50
C LEU A 66 -7.23 22.06 16.57
N TYR A 67 -6.18 21.39 16.13
CA TYR A 67 -4.81 21.92 16.14
C TYR A 67 -4.23 22.00 14.73
N THR A 68 -3.36 22.98 14.50
CA THR A 68 -2.54 23.04 13.30
C THR A 68 -1.19 22.40 13.62
N PRO A 69 -0.82 21.26 12.98
CA PRO A 69 0.44 20.62 13.28
C PRO A 69 1.63 21.41 12.75
N TYR A 70 2.75 21.27 13.43
CA TYR A 70 4.05 21.67 12.90
C TYR A 70 4.52 20.64 11.88
N HIS A 71 5.00 21.12 10.74
CA HIS A 71 5.58 20.27 9.72
C HIS A 71 7.09 20.49 9.64
N PHE A 72 7.83 19.40 9.50
CA PHE A 72 9.16 19.47 8.92
C PHE A 72 9.04 20.07 7.52
N SER A 73 9.77 21.15 7.28
CA SER A 73 9.64 21.97 6.08
C SER A 73 11.02 22.19 5.47
N LYS A 74 11.06 22.63 4.21
CA LYS A 74 12.33 23.01 3.56
C LYS A 74 13.14 24.02 4.37
N LYS A 75 12.47 24.92 5.10
CA LYS A 75 13.16 25.85 6.01
C LYS A 75 13.92 25.09 7.09
N ARG A 76 13.24 24.17 7.77
CA ARG A 76 13.84 23.35 8.83
C ARG A 76 14.95 22.44 8.29
N LEU A 77 14.79 21.90 7.08
CA LEU A 77 15.87 21.17 6.42
C LEU A 77 17.06 22.10 6.12
N HIS A 78 16.83 23.30 5.62
CA HIS A 78 17.91 24.26 5.41
C HIS A 78 18.63 24.59 6.72
N ASP A 79 17.89 24.93 7.77
CA ASP A 79 18.41 25.20 9.11
C ASP A 79 19.17 23.96 9.69
N HIS A 80 18.76 22.75 9.30
CA HIS A 80 19.45 21.50 9.64
C HIS A 80 20.81 21.36 8.96
N LEU A 81 20.83 21.60 7.64
CA LEU A 81 22.00 21.46 6.78
C LEU A 81 23.05 22.53 7.11
N GLU A 82 22.61 23.74 7.45
CA GLU A 82 23.45 24.84 7.97
C GLU A 82 23.89 24.61 9.43
N GLN A 83 23.48 23.51 10.06
CA GLN A 83 23.80 23.14 11.44
C GLN A 83 23.34 24.16 12.50
N THR A 84 22.42 25.06 12.15
CA THR A 84 21.84 26.01 13.11
C THR A 84 20.82 25.34 14.02
N ASP A 85 20.12 24.32 13.51
CA ASP A 85 19.20 23.48 14.26
C ASP A 85 19.53 21.99 13.99
N THR A 86 19.17 21.09 14.90
CA THR A 86 19.28 19.65 14.67
C THR A 86 17.93 18.98 14.70
N TYR A 87 17.63 18.22 13.65
CA TYR A 87 16.37 17.53 13.45
C TYR A 87 16.61 16.04 13.23
N TYR A 88 15.63 15.26 13.66
CA TYR A 88 15.61 13.81 13.55
C TYR A 88 14.35 13.41 12.80
N TYR A 89 14.43 12.34 12.03
CA TYR A 89 13.32 11.76 11.31
C TYR A 89 12.87 10.45 11.93
N ARG A 90 11.62 10.11 11.61
CA ARG A 90 11.13 8.75 11.56
C ARG A 90 10.79 8.43 10.12
N SER A 91 11.07 7.20 9.71
CA SER A 91 10.71 6.72 8.39
C SER A 91 9.20 6.78 8.21
N LYS A 92 8.79 7.28 7.07
CA LYS A 92 7.41 7.41 6.69
C LYS A 92 6.80 6.04 6.46
N ARG A 93 5.71 5.78 7.16
CA ARG A 93 4.93 4.55 7.00
C ARG A 93 4.38 4.41 5.58
N ASN A 94 4.40 3.18 5.05
CA ASN A 94 3.82 2.83 3.75
C ASN A 94 4.29 3.73 2.59
N SER A 95 5.50 4.31 2.70
CA SER A 95 6.04 5.12 1.62
C SER A 95 6.38 4.23 0.45
N ARG A 96 6.05 4.66 -0.76
CA ARG A 96 6.29 3.89 -1.98
C ARG A 96 7.46 4.49 -2.74
N HIS A 97 8.31 3.63 -3.26
CA HIS A 97 9.44 4.05 -4.07
C HIS A 97 9.00 4.87 -5.28
N LYS A 98 9.61 6.04 -5.47
CA LYS A 98 9.37 6.93 -6.60
C LYS A 98 10.66 7.30 -7.30
N ILE A 99 10.63 7.22 -8.63
CA ILE A 99 11.66 7.79 -9.50
C ILE A 99 11.05 8.93 -10.31
N GLY A 100 11.89 9.85 -10.80
CA GLY A 100 11.45 10.94 -11.68
C GLY A 100 10.79 12.11 -10.94
N TYR A 101 10.27 13.09 -11.68
CA TYR A 101 9.58 14.24 -11.09
C TYR A 101 8.42 14.74 -11.94
N GLY A 102 7.40 15.25 -11.26
CA GLY A 102 6.24 15.87 -11.91
C GLY A 102 5.45 14.90 -12.80
N ARG A 103 4.63 15.47 -13.68
CA ARG A 103 3.75 14.73 -14.59
C ARG A 103 4.37 14.50 -15.98
N SER A 104 5.49 15.14 -16.29
CA SER A 104 6.16 15.06 -17.60
C SER A 104 7.67 15.16 -17.46
N ALA A 105 8.41 14.61 -18.45
CA ALA A 105 9.87 14.75 -18.55
C ALA A 105 10.31 16.21 -18.54
N ARG A 106 9.56 17.11 -19.21
CA ARG A 106 9.83 18.56 -19.17
C ARG A 106 9.81 19.14 -17.75
N GLN A 107 8.90 18.68 -16.89
CA GLN A 107 8.88 19.12 -15.49
C GLN A 107 10.06 18.56 -14.70
N ALA A 108 10.50 17.34 -15.02
CA ALA A 108 11.68 16.74 -14.40
C ALA A 108 12.96 17.48 -14.76
N LEU A 109 13.19 17.74 -16.06
CA LEU A 109 14.35 18.49 -16.56
C LEU A 109 14.36 19.96 -16.11
N ALA A 110 13.20 20.52 -15.75
CA ALA A 110 13.11 21.87 -15.20
C ALA A 110 13.58 21.97 -13.74
N LEU A 111 13.90 20.85 -13.07
CA LEU A 111 14.49 20.90 -11.74
C LEU A 111 15.95 21.38 -11.84
N PRO A 112 16.39 22.29 -10.94
CA PRO A 112 17.74 22.83 -10.98
C PRO A 112 18.83 21.78 -10.71
N PHE A 113 18.47 20.68 -10.04
CA PHE A 113 19.36 19.56 -9.70
C PHE A 113 19.09 18.29 -10.56
N SER A 114 18.29 18.40 -11.63
CA SER A 114 17.92 17.25 -12.47
C SER A 114 19.12 16.52 -13.05
N ASN A 115 20.09 17.27 -13.59
CA ASN A 115 21.30 16.72 -14.19
C ASN A 115 22.17 15.99 -13.16
N TYR A 116 22.36 16.59 -11.98
CA TYR A 116 23.15 15.99 -10.89
C TYR A 116 22.55 14.68 -10.37
N LEU A 117 21.22 14.60 -10.29
CA LEU A 117 20.51 13.40 -9.80
C LEU A 117 20.06 12.45 -10.92
N GLY A 118 20.38 12.72 -12.19
CA GLY A 118 19.95 11.89 -13.33
C GLY A 118 18.42 11.83 -13.53
N ILE A 119 17.67 12.85 -13.10
CA ILE A 119 16.20 12.86 -13.14
C ILE A 119 15.72 13.37 -14.49
N THR A 120 15.48 12.45 -15.43
CA THR A 120 15.08 12.78 -16.81
C THR A 120 13.60 12.50 -17.11
N GLU A 121 12.92 11.74 -16.25
CA GLU A 121 11.57 11.24 -16.53
C GLU A 121 10.49 11.77 -15.58
N ARG A 122 9.23 11.63 -16.02
CA ARG A 122 8.07 11.85 -15.15
C ARG A 122 8.09 10.93 -13.94
N VAL A 123 7.35 11.29 -12.89
CA VAL A 123 7.25 10.44 -11.71
C VAL A 123 6.70 9.05 -12.07
N ARG A 124 7.36 7.99 -11.59
CA ARG A 124 6.87 6.61 -11.60
C ARG A 124 6.91 6.07 -10.17
N THR A 125 5.85 5.39 -9.75
CA THR A 125 5.72 4.82 -8.41
C THR A 125 5.70 3.30 -8.51
N TYR A 126 6.48 2.62 -7.68
CA TYR A 126 6.48 1.16 -7.61
C TYR A 126 5.40 0.66 -6.64
N GLY A 127 4.40 -0.04 -7.20
CA GLY A 127 3.14 -0.33 -6.52
C GLY A 127 3.10 -1.57 -5.63
N ARG A 128 4.18 -2.37 -5.52
CA ARG A 128 4.21 -3.60 -4.71
C ARG A 128 5.21 -3.58 -3.56
N TYR A 129 5.87 -2.44 -3.37
CA TYR A 129 6.89 -2.26 -2.36
C TYR A 129 6.63 -0.99 -1.58
N TYR A 130 6.89 -1.08 -0.29
CA TYR A 130 7.12 0.04 0.59
C TYR A 130 8.61 0.20 0.85
N VAL A 131 9.01 1.39 1.26
CA VAL A 131 10.41 1.73 1.50
C VAL A 131 10.63 2.41 2.85
N LEU A 132 11.81 2.19 3.42
CA LEU A 132 12.28 2.81 4.67
C LEU A 132 13.69 3.36 4.49
N LEU A 133 14.04 4.35 5.29
CA LEU A 133 15.41 4.79 5.51
C LEU A 133 15.81 4.39 6.93
N VAL A 134 16.71 3.43 7.06
CA VAL A 134 17.14 2.92 8.36
C VAL A 134 18.47 3.56 8.73
N GLY A 135 18.54 4.02 9.97
CA GLY A 135 19.75 4.56 10.58
C GLY A 135 20.57 3.47 11.25
N LEU A 136 21.89 3.58 11.16
CA LEU A 136 22.85 2.73 11.84
C LEU A 136 23.85 3.64 12.54
N ASP A 137 23.86 3.66 13.87
CA ASP A 137 24.77 4.49 14.65
C ASP A 137 25.93 3.66 15.18
N VAL A 138 27.15 4.17 15.02
CA VAL A 138 28.35 3.64 15.68
C VAL A 138 28.83 4.70 16.65
N ASP A 139 28.68 4.44 17.95
CA ASP A 139 29.01 5.41 18.99
C ASP A 139 30.50 5.42 19.31
N GLY A 140 30.99 6.59 19.68
CA GLY A 140 32.32 6.80 20.25
C GLY A 140 32.26 7.67 21.51
N HIS A 141 31.17 7.56 22.28
CA HIS A 141 30.90 8.44 23.42
C HIS A 141 31.75 8.13 24.66
N ASN A 142 32.38 6.96 24.75
CA ASN A 142 33.20 6.54 25.89
C ASN A 142 34.71 6.46 25.56
N GLY A 143 35.13 7.02 24.43
CA GLY A 143 36.55 7.07 24.03
C GLY A 143 37.01 5.88 23.18
N GLU A 144 36.05 5.13 22.63
CA GLU A 144 36.28 4.07 21.65
C GLU A 144 37.10 4.62 20.47
N ARG A 145 37.99 3.83 19.88
CA ARG A 145 38.95 4.29 18.84
C ARG A 145 38.79 3.60 17.50
N ASP A 146 37.96 2.58 17.45
CA ASP A 146 37.77 1.66 16.34
C ASP A 146 36.48 1.93 15.56
N ILE A 147 35.85 3.10 15.76
CA ILE A 147 34.62 3.52 15.06
C ILE A 147 34.75 3.37 13.53
N LEU A 148 35.89 3.77 12.95
CA LEU A 148 36.12 3.63 11.50
C LEU A 148 36.28 2.17 11.09
N ALA A 149 36.93 1.36 11.91
CA ALA A 149 37.10 -0.06 11.63
C ALA A 149 35.76 -0.81 11.70
N VAL A 150 34.89 -0.46 12.66
CA VAL A 150 33.52 -0.97 12.74
C VAL A 150 32.70 -0.52 11.53
N GLN A 151 32.80 0.74 11.11
CA GLN A 151 32.16 1.23 9.90
C GLN A 151 32.62 0.43 8.66
N ASP A 152 33.94 0.27 8.48
CA ASP A 152 34.51 -0.40 7.31
C ASP A 152 34.12 -1.88 7.29
N TRP A 153 34.10 -2.54 8.45
CA TRP A 153 33.57 -3.90 8.60
C TRP A 153 32.10 -3.99 8.20
N LEU A 154 31.26 -3.09 8.71
CA LEU A 154 29.85 -3.05 8.36
C LEU A 154 29.63 -2.83 6.87
N VAL A 155 30.39 -1.92 6.25
CA VAL A 155 30.28 -1.60 4.82
C VAL A 155 30.75 -2.77 3.96
N SER A 156 31.86 -3.41 4.31
CA SER A 156 32.43 -4.51 3.53
C SER A 156 31.60 -5.78 3.59
N ASP A 157 31.09 -6.14 4.77
CA ASP A 157 30.48 -7.46 4.99
C ASP A 157 28.94 -7.46 4.88
N TYR A 158 28.26 -6.36 5.23
CA TYR A 158 26.79 -6.34 5.36
C TYR A 158 26.11 -5.23 4.56
N PHE A 159 26.61 -4.01 4.70
CA PHE A 159 25.95 -2.79 4.26
C PHE A 159 26.72 -2.06 3.15
N THR A 160 27.17 -2.78 2.12
CA THR A 160 27.89 -2.21 0.95
C THR A 160 27.17 -1.04 0.28
N ALA A 161 25.84 -1.07 0.25
CA ALA A 161 24.95 0.00 -0.19
C ALA A 161 24.46 0.89 0.96
N SER A 162 25.38 1.54 1.66
CA SER A 162 25.06 2.53 2.70
C SER A 162 25.80 3.85 2.48
N TYR A 163 25.25 4.91 3.06
CA TYR A 163 25.86 6.25 3.09
C TYR A 163 26.22 6.59 4.54
N TRP A 164 27.39 7.20 4.73
CA TRP A 164 27.93 7.48 6.06
C TRP A 164 28.39 8.92 6.19
N GLU A 165 28.17 9.50 7.37
CA GLU A 165 28.64 10.84 7.72
C GLU A 165 29.11 10.92 9.17
N PRO A 166 29.89 11.94 9.54
CA PRO A 166 30.30 12.14 10.93
C PRO A 166 29.11 12.37 11.88
N SER A 167 29.21 11.83 13.10
CA SER A 167 28.23 12.16 14.15
C SER A 167 28.28 13.65 14.52
N SER A 168 27.28 14.11 15.27
CA SER A 168 27.21 15.53 15.67
C SER A 168 28.33 15.97 16.61
N SER A 169 28.92 15.04 17.36
CA SER A 169 30.10 15.24 18.21
C SER A 169 31.41 14.95 17.47
N TYR A 170 31.36 14.47 16.23
CA TYR A 170 32.49 13.94 15.45
C TYR A 170 33.22 12.75 16.09
N THR A 171 32.67 12.19 17.18
CA THR A 171 33.25 11.03 17.87
C THR A 171 32.70 9.69 17.37
N GLY A 172 31.56 9.70 16.66
CA GLY A 172 30.90 8.52 16.12
C GLY A 172 30.64 8.63 14.61
N ARG A 173 29.95 7.64 14.06
CA ARG A 173 29.59 7.57 12.64
C ARG A 173 28.11 7.25 12.46
N HIS A 174 27.45 8.06 11.63
CA HIS A 174 26.06 7.87 11.28
C HIS A 174 25.93 7.24 9.90
N GLY A 175 25.38 6.03 9.85
CA GLY A 175 25.12 5.26 8.65
C GLY A 175 23.65 5.28 8.25
N TYR A 176 23.39 5.20 6.95
CA TYR A 176 22.06 5.22 6.36
C TYR A 176 21.95 4.20 5.24
N TYR A 177 20.93 3.36 5.27
CA TYR A 177 20.63 2.43 4.19
C TYR A 177 19.14 2.39 3.89
N LYS A 178 18.81 2.11 2.62
CA LYS A 178 17.43 2.08 2.14
C LYS A 178 16.94 0.64 2.11
N VAL A 179 15.74 0.41 2.63
CA VAL A 179 15.11 -0.92 2.63
C VAL A 179 13.85 -0.87 1.78
N ALA A 180 13.64 -1.88 0.94
CA ALA A 180 12.39 -2.12 0.23
C ALA A 180 11.75 -3.41 0.74
N TYR A 181 10.49 -3.36 1.16
CA TYR A 181 9.74 -4.51 1.66
C TYR A 181 8.40 -4.63 0.93
N ARG A 182 7.88 -5.85 0.81
CA ARG A 182 6.61 -6.10 0.13
C ARG A 182 5.45 -5.49 0.89
N ASP A 183 4.47 -4.94 0.18
CA ASP A 183 3.34 -4.23 0.78
C ASP A 183 2.32 -5.11 1.54
N HIS A 184 2.48 -6.43 1.48
CA HIS A 184 1.71 -7.39 2.28
C HIS A 184 2.44 -7.83 3.56
N LEU A 185 3.71 -7.45 3.75
CA LEU A 185 4.44 -7.77 4.98
C LEU A 185 4.01 -6.85 6.11
N ASP A 186 3.88 -7.43 7.29
CA ASP A 186 3.58 -6.71 8.50
C ASP A 186 4.76 -5.81 8.93
N LEU A 187 4.46 -4.58 9.36
CA LEU A 187 5.49 -3.59 9.68
C LEU A 187 6.22 -3.96 10.97
N ASP A 188 5.54 -4.56 11.94
CA ASP A 188 6.18 -4.97 13.19
C ASP A 188 7.12 -6.16 12.95
N HIS A 189 6.74 -7.09 12.07
CA HIS A 189 7.69 -8.09 11.57
C HIS A 189 8.93 -7.43 10.93
N VAL A 190 8.75 -6.44 10.04
CA VAL A 190 9.87 -5.73 9.42
C VAL A 190 10.76 -5.03 10.45
N LYS A 191 10.17 -4.31 11.40
CA LYS A 191 10.90 -3.62 12.48
C LYS A 191 11.63 -4.61 13.39
N GLY A 192 10.99 -5.74 13.71
CA GLY A 192 11.55 -6.80 14.53
C GLY A 192 12.81 -7.38 13.91
N VAL A 193 12.76 -7.73 12.61
CA VAL A 193 13.93 -8.25 11.88
C VAL A 193 15.06 -7.23 11.83
N LEU A 194 14.77 -5.96 11.51
CA LEU A 194 15.81 -4.92 11.45
C LEU A 194 16.45 -4.66 12.82
N THR A 195 15.64 -4.63 13.89
CA THR A 195 16.13 -4.45 15.26
C THR A 195 17.00 -5.63 15.70
N GLU A 196 16.56 -6.85 15.40
CA GLU A 196 17.32 -8.05 15.71
C GLU A 196 18.64 -8.10 14.93
N LEU A 197 18.62 -7.77 13.64
CA LEU A 197 19.82 -7.70 12.80
C LEU A 197 20.88 -6.79 13.42
N HIS A 198 20.50 -5.59 13.87
CA HIS A 198 21.45 -4.64 14.50
C HIS A 198 21.98 -5.18 15.83
N LYS A 199 21.13 -5.80 16.65
CA LYS A 199 21.58 -6.46 17.89
C LYS A 199 22.57 -7.59 17.62
N LEU A 200 22.34 -8.40 16.60
CA LEU A 200 23.24 -9.49 16.23
C LEU A 200 24.58 -8.94 15.72
N LEU A 201 24.57 -7.85 14.96
CA LEU A 201 25.78 -7.15 14.53
C LEU A 201 26.57 -6.59 15.72
N ASP A 202 25.89 -6.01 16.71
CA ASP A 202 26.54 -5.53 17.95
C ASP A 202 27.14 -6.67 18.78
N VAL A 203 26.49 -7.84 18.82
CA VAL A 203 27.09 -9.03 19.45
C VAL A 203 28.29 -9.53 18.65
N LYS A 204 28.19 -9.60 17.32
CA LYS A 204 29.26 -10.09 16.45
C LYS A 204 30.49 -9.18 16.50
N ARG A 205 30.33 -7.86 16.44
CA ARG A 205 31.46 -6.92 16.55
C ARG A 205 32.19 -7.10 17.88
N LYS A 206 31.46 -7.32 18.98
CA LYS A 206 32.06 -7.60 20.28
C LYS A 206 32.85 -8.92 20.27
N LYS A 207 32.34 -9.98 19.66
CA LYS A 207 33.08 -11.25 19.47
C LYS A 207 34.34 -11.08 18.60
N MET A 208 34.34 -10.14 17.67
CA MET A 208 35.50 -9.78 16.84
C MET A 208 36.51 -8.87 17.57
N GLY A 209 36.22 -8.45 18.81
CA GLY A 209 37.09 -7.60 19.60
C GLY A 209 36.92 -6.09 19.37
N PHE A 210 35.87 -5.67 18.66
CA PHE A 210 35.56 -4.25 18.51
C PHE A 210 34.89 -3.68 19.77
N ASP A 211 35.31 -2.50 20.18
CA ASP A 211 34.84 -1.76 21.35
C ASP A 211 33.67 -0.82 21.02
N ALA A 212 33.76 -0.06 19.93
CA ALA A 212 32.71 0.85 19.46
C ALA A 212 31.36 0.14 19.25
N PRO A 213 30.30 0.49 20.01
CA PRO A 213 29.03 -0.19 19.93
C PRO A 213 28.21 0.22 18.70
N ILE A 214 27.33 -0.69 18.29
CA ILE A 214 26.32 -0.44 17.27
C ILE A 214 24.99 -0.30 17.97
N ASP A 215 24.34 0.84 17.73
CA ASP A 215 23.04 1.11 18.30
C ASP A 215 21.94 0.27 17.66
N VAL A 216 20.80 0.16 18.35
CA VAL A 216 19.62 -0.49 17.77
C VAL A 216 19.14 0.25 16.50
N ALA A 217 18.46 -0.48 15.61
CA ALA A 217 17.93 0.08 14.38
C ALA A 217 17.09 1.35 14.63
N CYS A 218 17.58 2.49 14.11
CA CYS A 218 16.99 3.80 14.34
C CYS A 218 16.27 4.34 13.10
N GLY A 219 15.43 5.36 13.31
CA GLY A 219 14.70 6.01 12.22
C GLY A 219 13.55 5.16 11.67
N LEU A 220 13.12 4.14 12.42
CA LEU A 220 12.00 3.28 12.09
C LEU A 220 10.65 4.04 12.25
N PRO A 221 9.60 3.66 11.50
CA PRO A 221 8.29 4.28 11.65
C PRO A 221 7.71 4.13 13.05
N ALA A 222 6.88 5.10 13.48
CA ALA A 222 6.10 4.97 14.70
C ALA A 222 5.13 3.78 14.63
N SER A 223 4.98 3.06 15.75
CA SER A 223 3.89 2.08 15.93
C SER A 223 2.68 2.76 16.59
N TYR A 224 1.48 2.29 16.26
CA TYR A 224 0.23 2.90 16.67
C TYR A 224 -0.73 1.86 17.27
N TYR A 225 -0.89 1.86 18.60
CA TYR A 225 -1.71 0.85 19.28
C TYR A 225 -3.08 1.41 19.66
N TYR A 226 -4.15 0.63 19.46
CA TYR A 226 -5.51 0.99 19.86
C TYR A 226 -6.00 0.22 21.10
N ASP A 227 -5.41 -0.94 21.39
CA ASP A 227 -5.55 -1.68 22.65
C ASP A 227 -4.27 -2.53 22.91
N ARG A 228 -4.18 -3.23 24.05
CA ARG A 228 -3.02 -4.08 24.41
C ARG A 228 -2.83 -5.29 23.47
N GLU A 229 -3.82 -5.66 22.66
CA GLU A 229 -3.87 -6.92 21.90
C GLU A 229 -3.90 -6.74 20.37
N ASN A 230 -4.14 -5.53 19.85
CA ASN A 230 -4.30 -5.22 18.43
C ASN A 230 -3.50 -3.97 18.04
N ASP A 231 -2.41 -4.18 17.31
CA ASP A 231 -1.77 -3.13 16.52
C ASP A 231 -2.71 -2.71 15.37
N ILE A 232 -2.93 -1.40 15.19
CA ILE A 232 -3.63 -0.91 14.01
C ILE A 232 -2.60 -0.71 12.91
N CYS A 233 -2.26 -1.84 12.29
CA CYS A 233 -1.40 -1.86 11.16
C CYS A 233 -2.15 -1.38 9.88
N GLY A 234 -1.68 -0.30 9.26
CA GLY A 234 -1.83 -0.09 7.81
C GLY A 234 -3.18 0.39 7.24
N ILE A 235 -4.17 0.76 8.05
CA ILE A 235 -5.41 1.38 7.57
C ILE A 235 -5.58 2.73 8.24
N ASP A 236 -5.75 3.78 7.43
CA ASP A 236 -6.08 5.16 7.81
C ASP A 236 -6.91 5.16 9.10
N PHE A 237 -6.32 5.60 10.22
CA PHE A 237 -6.98 5.65 11.54
C PHE A 237 -8.35 6.35 11.43
N ALA A 238 -8.42 7.35 10.55
CA ALA A 238 -9.63 8.07 10.20
C ALA A 238 -10.67 7.28 9.37
N ALA A 239 -10.31 6.15 8.76
CA ALA A 239 -11.22 5.28 8.05
C ALA A 239 -11.92 4.25 8.96
N ARG A 240 -11.39 3.99 10.16
CA ARG A 240 -12.05 3.12 11.17
C ARG A 240 -12.88 3.93 12.17
N ILE A 241 -12.54 5.18 12.45
CA ILE A 241 -13.38 6.06 13.26
C ILE A 241 -14.63 6.42 12.47
N LYS A 242 -15.79 5.89 12.90
CA LYS A 242 -17.08 6.30 12.34
C LYS A 242 -17.25 7.80 12.53
N GLU A 243 -17.87 8.49 11.56
CA GLU A 243 -18.08 9.94 11.64
C GLU A 243 -18.79 10.37 12.94
N THR A 244 -19.67 9.52 13.48
CA THR A 244 -20.32 9.70 14.79
C THR A 244 -19.32 9.68 15.95
N GLN A 245 -18.39 8.71 15.96
CA GLN A 245 -17.30 8.63 16.94
C GLN A 245 -16.36 9.83 16.79
N ARG A 246 -16.03 10.24 15.56
CA ARG A 246 -15.20 11.41 15.28
C ARG A 246 -15.83 12.68 15.84
N LYS A 247 -17.14 12.90 15.61
CA LYS A 247 -17.89 14.04 16.15
C LYS A 247 -18.03 13.97 17.67
N HIS A 248 -18.22 12.77 18.22
CA HIS A 248 -18.26 12.58 19.67
C HIS A 248 -16.93 12.96 20.31
N MET A 249 -15.81 12.48 19.75
CA MET A 249 -14.46 12.87 20.14
C MET A 249 -14.27 14.39 20.00
N GLU A 250 -14.60 14.98 18.83
CA GLU A 250 -14.48 16.42 18.59
C GLU A 250 -15.26 17.26 19.62
N ASN A 251 -16.49 16.85 19.95
CA ASN A 251 -17.33 17.53 20.94
C ASN A 251 -16.87 17.30 22.38
N ALA A 252 -16.36 16.11 22.71
CA ALA A 252 -15.74 15.83 24.00
C ALA A 252 -14.47 16.69 24.18
N PHE A 253 -13.60 16.73 23.18
CA PHE A 253 -12.40 17.57 23.19
C PHE A 253 -12.75 19.06 23.34
N LYS A 254 -13.68 19.59 22.55
CA LYS A 254 -14.11 21.00 22.69
C LYS A 254 -14.61 21.32 24.10
N ARG A 255 -15.36 20.40 24.73
CA ARG A 255 -15.89 20.57 26.08
C ARG A 255 -14.78 20.52 27.14
N LEU A 256 -13.87 19.55 27.06
CA LEU A 256 -12.75 19.42 28.01
C LEU A 256 -11.75 20.57 27.89
N THR A 257 -11.39 20.96 26.66
CA THR A 257 -10.53 22.14 26.43
C THR A 257 -11.17 23.42 26.96
N ALA A 258 -12.49 23.60 26.80
CA ALA A 258 -13.20 24.76 27.36
C ALA A 258 -13.20 24.78 28.90
N ARG A 259 -13.04 23.63 29.56
CA ARG A 259 -12.93 23.50 31.02
C ARG A 259 -11.49 23.62 31.54
N GLY A 260 -10.50 23.71 30.66
CA GLY A 260 -9.09 23.70 31.04
C GLY A 260 -8.60 22.35 31.58
N GLU A 261 -9.33 21.26 31.34
CA GLU A 261 -8.96 19.94 31.83
C GLU A 261 -7.87 19.31 30.95
N ASP A 262 -6.87 18.70 31.61
CA ASP A 262 -5.85 17.88 30.96
C ASP A 262 -6.45 16.55 30.53
N TRP A 263 -6.87 16.51 29.28
CA TRP A 263 -7.56 15.39 28.71
C TRP A 263 -6.66 14.17 28.50
N THR A 264 -5.33 14.33 28.49
CA THR A 264 -4.38 13.21 28.29
C THR A 264 -4.57 12.12 29.34
N ARG A 265 -4.97 12.50 30.56
CA ARG A 265 -5.28 11.58 31.67
C ARG A 265 -6.40 10.59 31.37
N TYR A 266 -7.32 10.91 30.45
CA TYR A 266 -8.40 10.00 30.06
C TYR A 266 -7.96 8.94 29.02
N PHE A 267 -6.78 9.09 28.41
CA PHE A 267 -6.29 8.23 27.34
C PHE A 267 -5.23 7.22 27.80
N PHE A 268 -4.62 7.45 28.96
CA PHE A 268 -3.53 6.64 29.52
C PHE A 268 -3.92 5.86 30.77
N ARG A 269 -5.19 5.87 31.21
CA ARG A 269 -5.63 5.03 32.33
C ARG A 269 -5.59 3.56 31.92
N GLU A 270 -4.87 2.77 32.70
CA GLU A 270 -5.07 1.31 32.74
C GLU A 270 -6.47 1.07 33.29
N ASP A 271 -7.18 0.08 32.77
CA ASP A 271 -8.61 -0.15 33.01
C ASP A 271 -8.95 -0.60 34.46
N ASP A 272 -8.06 -0.35 35.43
CA ASP A 272 -8.12 -0.90 36.79
C ASP A 272 -8.67 0.06 37.86
N ASP A 273 -9.01 1.32 37.54
CA ASP A 273 -9.59 2.25 38.52
C ASP A 273 -11.11 2.41 38.33
N GLU A 274 -11.91 1.80 39.21
CA GLU A 274 -13.39 1.80 39.30
C GLU A 274 -14.05 3.19 39.55
N GLU A 275 -13.51 4.30 39.06
CA GLU A 275 -14.14 5.62 39.23
C GLU A 275 -14.67 6.22 37.93
N THR A 276 -15.98 6.06 37.74
CA THR A 276 -16.87 6.72 36.76
C THR A 276 -16.49 6.51 35.29
N PRO A 277 -17.40 5.98 34.43
CA PRO A 277 -17.12 5.84 33.01
C PRO A 277 -16.93 7.23 32.39
N SER A 278 -15.67 7.60 32.16
CA SER A 278 -15.31 8.77 31.37
C SER A 278 -16.04 8.67 30.02
N GLN A 279 -16.57 9.79 29.50
CA GLN A 279 -17.14 9.85 28.15
C GLN A 279 -16.11 9.47 27.06
N LEU A 280 -14.83 9.36 27.43
CA LEU A 280 -13.70 8.93 26.61
C LEU A 280 -13.15 7.54 26.98
N ALA A 281 -13.73 6.85 27.97
CA ALA A 281 -13.32 5.51 28.39
C ALA A 281 -13.38 4.54 27.18
N GLY A 282 -12.29 3.81 26.92
CA GLY A 282 -12.15 2.91 25.77
C GLY A 282 -11.64 3.56 24.48
N ILE A 283 -11.44 4.88 24.42
CA ILE A 283 -10.72 5.53 23.32
C ILE A 283 -9.25 5.61 23.75
N ARG A 284 -8.41 4.64 23.40
CA ARG A 284 -6.95 4.79 23.56
C ARG A 284 -6.38 5.51 22.35
N LEU A 285 -5.59 6.55 22.61
CA LEU A 285 -4.99 7.33 21.55
C LEU A 285 -3.65 6.72 21.10
N PRO A 286 -3.40 6.64 19.79
CA PRO A 286 -2.45 5.67 19.25
C PRO A 286 -0.97 6.04 19.35
N VAL A 287 -0.58 7.21 19.87
CA VAL A 287 0.79 7.70 19.67
C VAL A 287 1.52 7.83 20.99
N THR A 288 2.51 6.96 21.21
CA THR A 288 3.62 7.26 22.13
C THR A 288 4.88 7.47 21.30
N LEU A 289 5.16 8.72 20.94
CA LEU A 289 6.46 9.05 20.35
C LEU A 289 7.55 9.00 21.42
N LYS A 290 8.25 7.88 21.55
CA LYS A 290 9.49 7.82 22.33
C LYS A 290 10.63 8.46 21.54
N SER A 291 11.42 9.32 22.15
CA SER A 291 12.57 9.99 21.49
C SER A 291 13.63 8.99 21.00
N SER A 292 13.75 7.85 21.67
CA SER A 292 14.76 6.80 21.44
C SER A 292 14.64 6.00 20.13
N GLN A 293 13.76 6.40 19.20
CA GLN A 293 13.58 5.71 17.91
C GLN A 293 13.67 6.65 16.69
N GLY A 294 13.89 7.95 16.93
CA GLY A 294 14.23 8.88 15.85
C GLY A 294 15.69 8.72 15.44
N TYR A 295 16.02 9.10 14.20
CA TYR A 295 17.42 9.14 13.76
C TYR A 295 17.74 10.49 13.13
N LYS A 296 18.99 10.93 13.22
CA LYS A 296 19.38 12.26 12.71
C LYS A 296 19.10 12.31 11.21
N ILE A 297 18.51 13.40 10.73
CA ILE A 297 18.35 13.62 9.29
C ILE A 297 19.74 13.65 8.64
N PRO A 298 19.96 12.99 7.47
CA PRO A 298 21.23 13.08 6.78
C PRO A 298 21.59 14.53 6.48
N ARG A 299 22.81 14.92 6.85
CA ARG A 299 23.38 16.23 6.52
C ARG A 299 24.05 16.24 5.16
N PHE A 300 24.36 15.09 4.55
CA PHE A 300 25.04 15.01 3.26
C PHE A 300 26.45 15.60 3.29
N ASN A 301 27.17 15.41 4.40
CA ASN A 301 28.52 15.90 4.66
C ASN A 301 29.50 14.75 4.99
N GLY A 302 29.34 13.62 4.29
CA GLY A 302 30.19 12.44 4.45
C GLY A 302 31.60 12.63 3.88
N THR A 303 31.73 13.45 2.83
CA THR A 303 33.01 13.70 2.13
C THR A 303 33.59 15.10 2.37
N ALA A 304 32.86 15.99 3.04
CA ALA A 304 33.28 17.35 3.32
C ALA A 304 32.65 17.87 4.63
N GLU A 305 33.18 18.95 5.22
CA GLU A 305 32.62 19.55 6.44
C GLU A 305 31.19 20.08 6.25
N ARG A 306 30.83 20.45 5.02
CA ARG A 306 29.52 20.99 4.64
C ARG A 306 28.78 20.06 3.70
N TYR A 307 27.47 20.19 3.73
CA TYR A 307 26.58 19.48 2.83
C TYR A 307 26.88 19.83 1.37
N ASN A 308 26.93 18.82 0.50
CA ASN A 308 27.35 19.01 -0.89
C ASN A 308 26.54 18.13 -1.85
N MET A 309 26.56 18.49 -3.14
CA MET A 309 25.78 17.78 -4.16
C MET A 309 26.30 16.35 -4.43
N HIS A 310 27.59 16.09 -4.21
CA HIS A 310 28.17 14.77 -4.41
C HIS A 310 27.58 13.75 -3.43
N ASP A 311 27.52 14.08 -2.15
CA ASP A 311 26.95 13.21 -1.11
C ASP A 311 25.43 13.05 -1.28
N ILE A 312 24.72 14.11 -1.69
CA ILE A 312 23.29 14.02 -2.02
C ILE A 312 23.06 13.07 -3.20
N ALA A 313 23.90 13.14 -4.24
CA ALA A 313 23.81 12.27 -5.39
C ALA A 313 24.20 10.82 -5.05
N ALA A 314 25.24 10.62 -4.23
CA ALA A 314 25.64 9.31 -3.74
C ALA A 314 24.51 8.66 -2.95
N PHE A 315 23.92 9.40 -2.00
CA PHE A 315 22.74 8.96 -1.25
C PHE A 315 21.56 8.66 -2.17
N TRP A 316 21.26 9.51 -3.16
CA TRP A 316 20.17 9.29 -4.11
C TRP A 316 20.34 7.98 -4.89
N ASN A 317 21.56 7.70 -5.34
CA ASN A 317 21.91 6.53 -6.14
C ASN A 317 22.10 5.24 -5.33
N LEU A 318 22.06 5.31 -3.99
CA LEU A 318 22.08 4.09 -3.16
C LEU A 318 20.95 3.15 -3.57
N PRO A 319 21.26 1.86 -3.83
CA PRO A 319 20.24 0.86 -4.07
C PRO A 319 19.48 0.56 -2.77
N TYR A 320 18.35 -0.13 -2.93
CA TYR A 320 17.55 -0.61 -1.81
C TYR A 320 17.94 -2.05 -1.52
N TYR A 321 18.11 -2.39 -0.25
CA TYR A 321 18.10 -3.78 0.20
C TYR A 321 16.68 -4.33 0.06
N ASP A 322 16.52 -5.49 -0.59
CA ASP A 322 15.27 -6.24 -0.45
C ASP A 322 15.21 -6.79 0.97
N PHE A 323 14.07 -6.59 1.63
CA PHE A 323 13.86 -7.08 2.98
C PHE A 323 14.08 -8.59 3.10
N ALA A 324 13.80 -9.37 2.05
CA ALA A 324 14.08 -10.80 2.03
C ALA A 324 15.59 -11.11 2.21
N ASP A 325 16.47 -10.29 1.63
CA ASP A 325 17.92 -10.47 1.77
C ASP A 325 18.38 -10.14 3.19
N LEU A 326 17.75 -9.14 3.83
CA LEU A 326 18.01 -8.79 5.23
C LEU A 326 17.54 -9.86 6.22
N VAL A 327 16.44 -10.57 5.89
CA VAL A 327 15.96 -11.75 6.65
C VAL A 327 17.02 -12.85 6.61
N VAL A 328 17.56 -13.16 5.42
CA VAL A 328 18.62 -14.16 5.22
C VAL A 328 19.89 -13.76 5.98
N MET A 329 20.34 -12.51 5.83
CA MET A 329 21.51 -11.97 6.54
C MET A 329 21.35 -12.09 8.06
N ARG A 330 20.17 -11.75 8.59
CA ARG A 330 19.85 -11.87 10.01
C ARG A 330 19.86 -13.33 10.48
N ASP A 331 19.33 -14.26 9.69
CA ASP A 331 19.34 -15.68 10.05
C ASP A 331 20.75 -16.28 10.02
N GLN A 332 21.58 -15.91 9.04
CA GLN A 332 22.99 -16.28 8.97
C GLN A 332 23.77 -15.77 10.19
N LEU A 333 23.64 -14.49 10.51
CA LEU A 333 24.25 -13.89 11.69
C LEU A 333 23.80 -14.57 12.98
N ARG A 334 22.51 -14.94 13.09
CA ARG A 334 22.02 -15.67 14.26
C ARG A 334 22.73 -17.01 14.40
N THR A 335 22.91 -17.74 13.30
CA THR A 335 23.65 -19.01 13.31
C THR A 335 25.12 -18.82 13.69
N GLU A 336 25.81 -17.84 13.10
CA GLU A 336 27.22 -17.56 13.40
C GLU A 336 27.46 -17.14 14.84
N VAL A 337 26.59 -16.27 15.38
CA VAL A 337 26.68 -15.80 16.77
C VAL A 337 26.39 -16.94 17.75
N MET A 338 25.46 -17.85 17.44
CA MET A 338 25.10 -18.98 18.30
C MET A 338 26.08 -20.16 18.22
N LEU A 339 26.66 -20.45 17.06
CA LEU A 339 27.65 -21.52 16.90
C LEU A 339 29.04 -21.15 17.45
N GLY A 340 29.35 -19.87 17.55
CA GLY A 340 30.62 -19.39 18.12
C GLY A 340 30.76 -19.56 19.65
N ASP A 341 29.81 -20.20 20.33
CA ASP A 341 29.92 -20.58 21.75
C ASP A 341 30.29 -22.06 21.94
N SER A 342 30.49 -22.79 20.84
CA SER A 342 30.91 -24.19 20.83
C SER A 342 32.14 -24.38 19.94
N GLU A 343 33.27 -24.71 20.57
CA GLU A 343 34.53 -25.23 20.03
C GLU A 343 35.67 -24.23 19.75
N GLU A 344 36.65 -24.25 20.66
CA GLU A 344 38.06 -24.37 20.29
C GLU A 344 38.20 -25.54 19.29
N GLY A 345 38.56 -25.27 18.03
CA GLY A 345 38.72 -26.33 17.04
C GLY A 345 39.05 -25.82 15.65
N GLU A 346 40.33 -25.86 15.32
CA GLU A 346 41.00 -25.92 14.01
C GLU A 346 40.25 -25.45 12.74
N GLY A 347 40.90 -24.50 12.06
CA GLY A 347 40.39 -23.88 10.85
C GLY A 347 40.21 -24.81 9.65
N SER A 348 39.23 -24.45 8.84
CA SER A 348 39.40 -24.51 7.39
C SER A 348 38.74 -23.27 6.78
N GLY A 349 39.55 -22.52 6.03
CA GLY A 349 39.05 -21.39 5.25
C GLY A 349 38.10 -21.90 4.18
N VAL A 350 36.83 -21.52 4.28
CA VAL A 350 35.91 -21.55 3.16
C VAL A 350 35.47 -20.11 2.94
N GLY A 351 36.27 -19.38 2.17
CA GLY A 351 35.80 -18.15 1.55
C GLY A 351 34.62 -18.51 0.65
N CYS A 352 33.45 -17.91 0.89
CA CYS A 352 32.31 -18.12 0.02
C CYS A 352 31.63 -16.78 -0.31
N VAL A 353 31.85 -16.43 -1.58
CA VAL A 353 31.27 -15.39 -2.42
C VAL A 353 29.86 -14.97 -2.00
N VAL A 354 29.74 -13.73 -1.51
CA VAL A 354 28.48 -12.99 -1.53
C VAL A 354 28.02 -12.93 -2.99
N CYS A 355 26.91 -13.59 -3.29
CA CYS A 355 26.30 -13.58 -4.61
C CYS A 355 25.81 -12.16 -4.92
N THR A 356 26.68 -11.38 -5.57
CA THR A 356 26.41 -10.01 -6.02
C THR A 356 25.44 -10.05 -7.20
N THR A 357 24.15 -10.24 -6.94
CA THR A 357 23.14 -9.89 -7.95
C THR A 357 23.02 -8.37 -8.01
N LYS A 358 23.62 -7.78 -9.05
CA LYS A 358 23.32 -6.42 -9.51
C LYS A 358 21.81 -6.30 -9.75
N CYS A 359 21.09 -5.70 -8.81
CA CYS A 359 19.67 -5.39 -8.98
C CYS A 359 19.52 -4.15 -9.87
N VAL A 360 19.42 -4.39 -11.18
CA VAL A 360 18.93 -3.42 -12.16
C VAL A 360 17.40 -3.27 -11.94
N PRO A 361 16.84 -2.05 -11.90
CA PRO A 361 15.39 -1.89 -11.80
C PRO A 361 14.70 -2.55 -13.01
N PRO A 362 13.47 -3.09 -12.87
CA PRO A 362 12.81 -3.83 -13.94
C PRO A 362 12.47 -2.91 -15.11
N ARG A 363 13.41 -2.78 -16.05
CA ARG A 363 13.15 -2.31 -17.41
C ARG A 363 12.70 -3.53 -18.22
N GLU A 364 11.47 -3.43 -18.73
CA GLU A 364 11.01 -4.11 -19.94
C GLU A 364 10.87 -5.64 -19.89
N CYS A 365 9.83 -6.12 -19.20
CA CYS A 365 9.17 -7.37 -19.58
C CYS A 365 8.04 -7.06 -20.57
N THR A 366 8.41 -6.92 -21.85
CA THR A 366 7.46 -7.06 -22.97
C THR A 366 8.04 -8.04 -23.99
N ARG A 367 7.42 -9.23 -24.02
CA ARG A 367 7.26 -10.15 -25.17
C ARG A 367 8.46 -10.40 -26.08
N GLY A 368 8.94 -11.64 -26.07
CA GLY A 368 9.79 -12.21 -27.11
C GLY A 368 9.92 -13.72 -26.99
N TYR A 369 8.84 -14.46 -27.20
CA TYR A 369 8.87 -15.91 -27.37
C TYR A 369 9.42 -16.20 -28.77
N ARG A 370 10.64 -16.77 -28.88
CA ARG A 370 10.96 -18.00 -29.64
C ARG A 370 12.48 -18.18 -29.84
N SER A 371 12.92 -19.35 -29.38
CA SER A 371 13.81 -20.33 -30.04
C SER A 371 15.10 -19.84 -30.70
N SER A 372 16.24 -20.27 -30.15
CA SER A 372 17.45 -20.53 -30.94
C SER A 372 18.27 -21.64 -30.30
N LYS A 373 18.32 -22.81 -30.97
CA LYS A 373 19.56 -23.57 -31.24
C LYS A 373 19.29 -24.75 -32.17
N ALA A 374 20.06 -24.76 -33.26
CA ALA A 374 20.37 -25.78 -34.27
C ALA A 374 20.23 -25.09 -35.65
N GLN A 375 21.20 -25.07 -36.56
CA GLN A 375 22.49 -25.73 -36.67
C GLN A 375 23.26 -25.02 -37.83
N GLU A 376 24.57 -25.24 -37.92
CA GLU A 376 25.47 -24.70 -38.95
C GLU A 376 25.18 -25.19 -40.38
N SER A 377 25.80 -24.45 -41.33
CA SER A 377 26.26 -24.84 -42.68
C SER A 377 25.32 -24.64 -43.88
N GLY A 378 25.90 -24.10 -44.98
CA GLY A 378 25.44 -24.35 -46.35
C GLY A 378 25.04 -23.14 -47.22
N THR A 379 26.04 -22.52 -47.84
CA THR A 379 26.14 -22.18 -49.29
C THR A 379 24.98 -21.56 -50.09
N GLU A 380 25.29 -20.38 -50.66
CA GLU A 380 24.96 -19.77 -51.96
C GLU A 380 23.55 -19.81 -52.63
N SER A 381 23.13 -18.60 -53.01
CA SER A 381 22.70 -18.16 -54.35
C SER A 381 21.36 -17.41 -54.43
N SER A 382 21.49 -16.13 -54.75
CA SER A 382 20.74 -15.35 -55.77
C SER A 382 19.21 -15.44 -55.90
N VAL A 383 18.56 -14.27 -55.83
CA VAL A 383 17.77 -13.60 -56.91
C VAL A 383 16.51 -12.86 -56.39
N ALA A 384 16.45 -11.58 -56.79
CA ALA A 384 15.31 -10.70 -57.09
C ALA A 384 14.25 -10.28 -56.05
N SER A 385 14.35 -9.01 -55.66
CA SER A 385 13.38 -7.92 -55.87
C SER A 385 11.89 -8.24 -56.15
N SER A 386 11.00 -7.63 -55.35
CA SER A 386 9.93 -6.77 -55.88
C SER A 386 9.33 -5.86 -54.80
N SER A 387 9.39 -4.57 -55.06
CA SER A 387 8.61 -3.49 -54.43
C SER A 387 7.11 -3.62 -54.70
N GLY A 388 6.26 -3.33 -53.71
CA GLY A 388 4.80 -3.28 -53.93
C GLY A 388 3.99 -2.72 -52.76
N SER A 389 3.66 -1.42 -52.88
CA SER A 389 2.40 -0.76 -52.51
C SER A 389 1.80 -0.83 -51.10
N LYS A 390 1.59 0.39 -50.57
CA LYS A 390 0.68 0.80 -49.49
C LYS A 390 -0.73 0.19 -49.63
N GLN A 391 -1.25 -0.37 -48.54
CA GLN A 391 -2.66 -0.23 -48.18
C GLN A 391 -2.77 0.01 -46.67
N ALA A 392 -3.33 1.17 -46.32
CA ALA A 392 -3.68 1.52 -44.96
C ALA A 392 -4.95 0.78 -44.58
N SER A 393 -4.82 -0.23 -43.71
CA SER A 393 -5.96 -0.85 -43.02
C SER A 393 -6.12 -0.20 -41.65
N GLU A 394 -7.25 0.47 -41.42
CA GLU A 394 -7.69 0.89 -40.09
C GLU A 394 -7.66 -0.31 -39.12
N PRO A 395 -7.03 -0.21 -37.93
CA PRO A 395 -7.12 -1.27 -36.96
C PRO A 395 -8.50 -1.22 -36.32
N GLN A 396 -9.38 -2.14 -36.71
CA GLN A 396 -10.53 -2.57 -35.90
C GLN A 396 -10.04 -2.79 -34.47
N ARG A 397 -10.46 -1.92 -33.54
CA ARG A 397 -10.18 -2.06 -32.12
C ARG A 397 -10.87 -3.31 -31.62
N LYS A 398 -10.13 -4.44 -31.55
CA LYS A 398 -10.56 -5.61 -30.77
C LYS A 398 -10.89 -5.15 -29.35
N ALA A 399 -12.10 -5.46 -28.89
CA ALA A 399 -12.48 -5.30 -27.50
C ALA A 399 -11.43 -6.02 -26.63
N ARG A 400 -10.89 -5.31 -25.63
CA ARG A 400 -10.02 -5.94 -24.65
C ARG A 400 -10.93 -6.58 -23.61
N ASP A 401 -10.84 -7.89 -23.44
CA ASP A 401 -11.51 -8.59 -22.35
C ASP A 401 -11.03 -8.01 -21.01
N GLY A 402 -11.97 -7.82 -20.08
CA GLY A 402 -11.68 -7.26 -18.77
C GLY A 402 -10.88 -8.19 -17.86
N ASN A 403 -10.51 -7.70 -16.68
CA ASN A 403 -9.69 -8.46 -15.72
C ASN A 403 -10.50 -9.52 -14.93
N ARG A 404 -11.74 -9.81 -15.35
CA ARG A 404 -12.56 -10.90 -14.78
C ARG A 404 -11.90 -12.23 -15.11
N LEU A 405 -11.63 -13.03 -14.08
CA LEU A 405 -11.39 -14.47 -14.23
C LEU A 405 -12.63 -15.17 -13.69
N THR A 406 -13.22 -16.02 -14.51
CA THR A 406 -14.28 -16.96 -14.10
C THR A 406 -13.76 -17.87 -12.98
N TYR A 407 -14.68 -18.45 -12.21
CA TYR A 407 -14.31 -19.47 -11.22
C TYR A 407 -13.42 -20.56 -11.83
N GLN A 408 -13.76 -21.07 -13.03
CA GLN A 408 -12.99 -22.11 -13.70
C GLN A 408 -11.57 -21.67 -14.10
N GLU A 409 -11.38 -20.45 -14.59
CA GLU A 409 -10.04 -19.92 -14.85
C GLU A 409 -9.20 -19.76 -13.58
N ARG A 410 -9.83 -19.43 -12.45
CA ARG A 410 -9.15 -19.37 -11.14
C ARG A 410 -8.77 -20.77 -10.66
N ILE A 411 -9.61 -21.78 -10.91
CA ILE A 411 -9.28 -23.19 -10.65
C ILE A 411 -8.08 -23.62 -11.50
N GLU A 412 -8.05 -23.26 -12.78
CA GLU A 412 -6.91 -23.58 -13.65
C GLU A 412 -5.60 -22.93 -13.15
N GLN A 413 -5.67 -21.68 -12.68
CA GLN A 413 -4.51 -21.06 -12.01
C GLN A 413 -4.10 -21.80 -10.73
N CYS A 414 -5.05 -22.35 -9.97
CA CYS A 414 -4.74 -23.17 -8.81
C CYS A 414 -4.02 -24.47 -9.22
N ARG A 415 -4.38 -25.10 -10.35
CA ARG A 415 -3.71 -26.32 -10.84
C ARG A 415 -2.21 -26.11 -11.06
N GLN A 416 -1.82 -24.95 -11.56
CA GLN A 416 -0.43 -24.60 -11.87
C GLN A 416 0.46 -24.37 -10.64
N ILE A 417 -0.12 -24.25 -9.44
CA ILE A 417 0.64 -24.00 -8.21
C ILE A 417 1.26 -25.31 -7.72
N LYS A 418 2.58 -25.32 -7.48
CA LYS A 418 3.28 -26.51 -6.96
C LYS A 418 3.09 -26.68 -5.45
N ASP A 419 3.11 -25.57 -4.70
CA ASP A 419 2.94 -25.59 -3.25
C ASP A 419 1.48 -25.92 -2.86
N THR A 420 1.30 -27.00 -2.11
CA THR A 420 -0.03 -27.50 -1.75
C THR A 420 -0.77 -26.62 -0.75
N LEU A 421 -0.06 -25.92 0.15
CA LEU A 421 -0.67 -24.99 1.09
C LEU A 421 -1.14 -23.72 0.38
N VAL A 422 -0.30 -23.16 -0.50
CA VAL A 422 -0.66 -22.00 -1.32
C VAL A 422 -1.81 -22.33 -2.25
N LYS A 423 -1.80 -23.52 -2.87
CA LYS A 423 -2.90 -24.01 -3.72
C LYS A 423 -4.19 -24.13 -2.94
N THR A 424 -4.18 -24.81 -1.78
CA THR A 424 -5.36 -24.96 -0.92
C THR A 424 -5.88 -23.59 -0.45
N ASN A 425 -5.00 -22.68 -0.03
CA ASN A 425 -5.40 -21.34 0.39
C ASN A 425 -6.10 -20.57 -0.74
N ARG A 426 -5.50 -20.53 -1.94
CA ARG A 426 -6.09 -19.83 -3.09
C ARG A 426 -7.41 -20.44 -3.54
N PHE A 427 -7.49 -21.76 -3.64
CA PHE A 427 -8.74 -22.44 -3.95
C PHE A 427 -9.83 -22.08 -2.94
N TYR A 428 -9.56 -22.23 -1.65
CA TYR A 428 -10.55 -22.05 -0.59
C TYR A 428 -11.05 -20.60 -0.59
N TRP A 429 -10.16 -19.63 -0.80
CA TRP A 429 -10.54 -18.23 -0.95
C TRP A 429 -11.50 -18.03 -2.13
N TRP A 430 -11.20 -18.57 -3.30
CA TRP A 430 -12.05 -18.40 -4.48
C TRP A 430 -13.37 -19.13 -4.38
N TYR A 431 -13.38 -20.29 -3.75
CA TYR A 431 -14.62 -21.02 -3.49
C TYR A 431 -15.50 -20.29 -2.48
N ALA A 432 -14.92 -19.73 -1.42
CA ALA A 432 -15.65 -18.87 -0.49
C ALA A 432 -16.20 -17.62 -1.18
N VAL A 433 -15.44 -17.01 -2.11
CA VAL A 433 -15.92 -15.87 -2.92
C VAL A 433 -17.06 -16.27 -3.86
N LEU A 434 -17.01 -17.47 -4.45
CA LEU A 434 -18.10 -18.00 -5.29
C LEU A 434 -19.39 -18.18 -4.48
N LEU A 435 -19.26 -18.73 -3.27
CA LEU A 435 -20.40 -19.03 -2.39
C LEU A 435 -20.93 -17.81 -1.63
N GLY A 436 -20.11 -16.77 -1.45
CA GLY A 436 -20.45 -15.61 -0.63
C GLY A 436 -20.32 -15.83 0.88
N TYR A 437 -19.87 -17.00 1.32
CA TYR A 437 -19.59 -17.35 2.72
C TYR A 437 -18.39 -18.30 2.80
N VAL A 438 -17.86 -18.53 4.01
CA VAL A 438 -16.75 -19.49 4.22
C VAL A 438 -17.34 -20.90 4.38
N PRO A 439 -17.16 -21.81 3.42
CA PRO A 439 -17.72 -23.17 3.50
C PRO A 439 -17.07 -24.00 4.61
N SER A 440 -17.67 -25.15 4.95
CA SER A 440 -17.07 -26.10 5.88
C SER A 440 -15.81 -26.73 5.28
N VAL A 441 -14.98 -27.34 6.13
CA VAL A 441 -13.76 -28.04 5.67
C VAL A 441 -14.12 -29.18 4.73
N ASP A 442 -15.20 -29.91 5.03
CA ASP A 442 -15.58 -31.10 4.28
C ASP A 442 -16.14 -30.70 2.89
N ASP A 443 -17.00 -29.68 2.82
CA ASP A 443 -17.50 -29.13 1.52
C ASP A 443 -16.35 -28.61 0.65
N ALA A 444 -15.40 -27.90 1.27
CA ALA A 444 -14.25 -27.37 0.54
C ALA A 444 -13.33 -28.49 0.04
N ILE A 445 -13.18 -29.59 0.79
CA ILE A 445 -12.39 -30.75 0.35
C ILE A 445 -13.08 -31.46 -0.82
N GLU A 446 -14.39 -31.65 -0.75
CA GLU A 446 -15.17 -32.29 -1.81
C GLU A 446 -15.03 -31.53 -3.13
N GLU A 447 -15.29 -30.22 -3.12
CA GLU A 447 -15.14 -29.36 -4.29
C GLU A 447 -13.68 -29.35 -4.79
N TYR A 448 -12.69 -29.29 -3.90
CA TYR A 448 -11.27 -29.31 -4.28
C TYR A 448 -10.89 -30.59 -5.05
N VAL A 449 -11.45 -31.73 -4.63
CA VAL A 449 -11.26 -33.02 -5.29
C VAL A 449 -12.02 -33.07 -6.61
N GLN A 450 -13.27 -32.62 -6.63
CA GLN A 450 -14.10 -32.54 -7.84
C GLN A 450 -13.45 -31.68 -8.93
N GLN A 451 -12.81 -30.58 -8.55
CA GLN A 451 -12.06 -29.70 -9.46
C GLN A 451 -10.70 -30.28 -9.90
N GLY A 452 -10.33 -31.49 -9.46
CA GLY A 452 -9.09 -32.15 -9.85
C GLY A 452 -7.82 -31.46 -9.34
N LEU A 453 -7.91 -30.68 -8.26
CA LEU A 453 -6.75 -29.97 -7.68
C LEU A 453 -5.87 -30.87 -6.80
N ASN A 454 -6.30 -32.10 -6.59
CA ASN A 454 -5.65 -33.08 -5.75
C ASN A 454 -4.74 -34.00 -6.57
N THR A 455 -3.52 -34.23 -6.08
CA THR A 455 -2.54 -35.12 -6.71
C THR A 455 -2.49 -36.51 -6.05
N THR A 456 -3.26 -36.75 -4.97
CA THR A 456 -3.21 -38.00 -4.19
C THR A 456 -4.59 -38.64 -4.11
N GLN A 457 -4.74 -39.92 -4.48
CA GLN A 457 -6.05 -40.59 -4.66
C GLN A 457 -6.92 -40.73 -3.38
N SER A 458 -6.37 -40.64 -2.17
CA SER A 458 -7.16 -40.77 -0.94
C SER A 458 -7.96 -39.50 -0.63
N LEU A 459 -9.29 -39.61 -0.44
CA LEU A 459 -10.22 -38.51 -0.12
C LEU A 459 -10.03 -37.91 1.30
N HIS A 460 -9.59 -38.72 2.27
CA HIS A 460 -9.52 -38.34 3.69
C HIS A 460 -8.12 -38.50 4.30
N HIS A 461 -7.07 -38.00 3.63
CA HIS A 461 -5.73 -38.01 4.21
C HIS A 461 -5.66 -37.05 5.42
N PRO A 462 -5.24 -37.50 6.62
CA PRO A 462 -5.24 -36.68 7.84
C PRO A 462 -4.50 -35.34 7.71
N SER A 463 -3.39 -35.32 6.95
CA SER A 463 -2.65 -34.08 6.68
C SER A 463 -3.41 -33.08 5.78
N ARG A 464 -4.32 -33.55 4.91
CA ARG A 464 -5.16 -32.66 4.08
C ARG A 464 -6.21 -31.98 4.93
N ARG A 465 -6.93 -32.73 5.76
CA ARG A 465 -7.97 -32.17 6.62
C ARG A 465 -7.39 -31.11 7.56
N ARG A 466 -6.25 -31.41 8.19
CA ARG A 466 -5.51 -30.46 9.03
C ARG A 466 -5.11 -29.18 8.28
N ARG A 467 -4.67 -29.32 7.02
CA ARG A 467 -4.34 -28.17 6.16
C ARG A 467 -5.56 -27.31 5.83
N PHE A 468 -6.69 -27.93 5.49
CA PHE A 468 -7.94 -27.20 5.24
C PHE A 468 -8.50 -26.57 6.51
N GLU A 469 -8.37 -27.20 7.67
CA GLU A 469 -8.72 -26.61 8.97
C GLU A 469 -7.88 -25.35 9.25
N GLN A 470 -6.56 -25.41 9.03
CA GLN A 470 -5.66 -24.25 9.16
C GLN A 470 -6.04 -23.12 8.18
N VAL A 471 -6.30 -23.46 6.92
CA VAL A 471 -6.70 -22.48 5.89
C VAL A 471 -8.07 -21.89 6.20
N ARG A 472 -9.05 -22.69 6.63
CA ARG A 472 -10.38 -22.21 7.02
C ARG A 472 -10.28 -21.23 8.17
N ALA A 473 -9.52 -21.54 9.23
CA ALA A 473 -9.32 -20.62 10.35
C ALA A 473 -8.70 -19.29 9.88
N PHE A 474 -7.71 -19.35 8.99
CA PHE A 474 -7.09 -18.17 8.41
C PHE A 474 -8.06 -17.32 7.56
N ILE A 475 -8.90 -17.97 6.74
CA ILE A 475 -9.87 -17.32 5.86
C ILE A 475 -11.06 -16.78 6.67
N ALA A 476 -11.61 -17.54 7.61
CA ALA A 476 -12.75 -17.13 8.44
C ALA A 476 -12.45 -15.85 9.24
N ALA A 477 -11.21 -15.67 9.71
CA ALA A 477 -10.78 -14.45 10.39
C ALA A 477 -10.69 -13.21 9.46
N ARG A 478 -10.71 -13.39 8.13
CA ARG A 478 -10.42 -12.34 7.13
C ARG A 478 -11.53 -12.13 6.10
N PHE A 479 -12.38 -13.13 5.91
CA PHE A 479 -13.48 -13.12 4.98
C PHE A 479 -14.64 -12.33 5.55
N SER A 480 -15.13 -11.34 4.80
CA SER A 480 -16.33 -10.57 5.11
C SER A 480 -17.15 -10.53 3.84
N ALA A 481 -18.36 -11.11 3.90
CA ALA A 481 -19.28 -11.18 2.77
C ALA A 481 -19.59 -9.77 2.22
N ASP A 482 -19.75 -8.81 3.14
CA ASP A 482 -19.96 -7.39 2.92
C ASP A 482 -18.78 -6.64 2.24
N ARG A 483 -17.60 -7.26 2.16
CA ARG A 483 -16.43 -6.72 1.43
C ARG A 483 -16.20 -7.38 0.08
N ILE A 484 -16.94 -8.43 -0.25
CA ILE A 484 -16.86 -9.11 -1.54
C ILE A 484 -17.71 -8.27 -2.50
N GLY A 485 -17.02 -7.53 -3.37
CA GLY A 485 -17.70 -6.79 -4.43
C GLY A 485 -18.55 -7.73 -5.31
N PRO A 486 -19.50 -7.18 -6.08
CA PRO A 486 -20.42 -8.02 -6.83
C PRO A 486 -19.70 -8.95 -7.83
N ASN A 487 -20.17 -10.19 -7.97
CA ASN A 487 -19.68 -11.11 -8.98
C ASN A 487 -20.23 -10.69 -10.37
N TYR A 488 -19.36 -10.69 -11.39
CA TYR A 488 -19.67 -10.33 -12.77
C TYR A 488 -19.44 -11.51 -13.75
N ASP A 489 -19.26 -12.73 -13.25
CA ASP A 489 -18.96 -13.90 -14.08
C ASP A 489 -20.05 -14.18 -15.12
N ASP A 490 -21.33 -13.95 -14.79
CA ASP A 490 -22.49 -14.13 -15.66
C ASP A 490 -22.75 -12.98 -16.67
N TRP A 491 -21.83 -12.01 -16.80
CA TRP A 491 -22.02 -10.90 -17.74
C TRP A 491 -22.09 -11.35 -19.21
N ASP A 492 -21.35 -12.38 -19.63
CA ASP A 492 -21.36 -12.79 -21.06
C ASP A 492 -22.70 -13.39 -21.46
N GLU A 493 -23.36 -14.08 -20.55
CA GLU A 493 -24.69 -14.66 -20.74
C GLU A 493 -25.78 -13.58 -20.82
N ARG A 494 -25.59 -12.46 -20.10
CA ARG A 494 -26.60 -11.39 -19.97
C ARG A 494 -26.36 -10.21 -20.92
N LYS A 495 -25.14 -10.05 -21.44
CA LYS A 495 -24.70 -8.87 -22.21
C LYS A 495 -25.62 -8.55 -23.38
N GLN A 496 -25.89 -9.53 -24.25
CA GLN A 496 -26.63 -9.26 -25.49
C GLN A 496 -28.07 -8.80 -25.19
N ARG A 497 -28.74 -9.50 -24.27
CA ARG A 497 -30.10 -9.18 -23.86
C ARG A 497 -30.20 -7.77 -23.26
N MET A 498 -29.24 -7.38 -22.41
CA MET A 498 -29.20 -6.02 -21.86
C MET A 498 -28.96 -4.94 -22.93
N ILE A 499 -28.12 -5.23 -23.92
CA ILE A 499 -27.88 -4.29 -25.03
C ILE A 499 -29.16 -4.12 -25.86
N ASP A 500 -29.88 -5.19 -26.15
CA ASP A 500 -31.12 -5.16 -26.95
C ASP A 500 -32.22 -4.35 -26.22
N GLU A 501 -32.37 -4.53 -24.91
CA GLU A 501 -33.32 -3.77 -24.08
C GLU A 501 -32.95 -2.28 -24.00
N LEU A 502 -31.65 -1.98 -23.84
CA LEU A 502 -31.15 -0.61 -23.86
C LEU A 502 -31.40 0.07 -25.20
N GLN A 503 -31.21 -0.65 -26.32
CA GLN A 503 -31.47 -0.14 -27.66
C GLN A 503 -32.94 0.29 -27.82
N GLN A 504 -33.88 -0.50 -27.29
CA GLN A 504 -35.31 -0.18 -27.33
C GLN A 504 -35.67 1.06 -26.50
N ARG A 505 -35.07 1.20 -25.30
CA ARG A 505 -35.38 2.31 -24.39
C ARG A 505 -34.68 3.64 -24.73
N ILE A 506 -33.47 3.56 -25.28
CA ILE A 506 -32.67 4.74 -25.62
C ILE A 506 -33.18 5.40 -26.91
N GLY A 507 -33.60 4.61 -27.90
CA GLY A 507 -34.04 5.12 -29.20
C GLY A 507 -32.98 6.01 -29.86
N GLU A 508 -33.41 7.18 -30.39
CA GLU A 508 -32.56 8.14 -31.12
C GLU A 508 -31.91 9.22 -30.21
N ARG A 509 -31.78 8.99 -28.91
CA ARG A 509 -31.25 10.01 -27.97
C ARG A 509 -29.78 10.34 -28.20
N ASP A 510 -29.39 11.57 -27.82
CA ASP A 510 -28.00 12.04 -27.95
C ASP A 510 -27.04 11.33 -26.97
N LEU A 511 -26.24 10.41 -27.52
CA LEU A 511 -25.21 9.64 -26.84
C LEU A 511 -23.86 10.37 -26.76
N ARG A 512 -23.75 11.61 -27.25
CA ARG A 512 -22.50 12.36 -27.19
C ARG A 512 -22.16 12.81 -25.77
N TRP A 513 -20.88 12.71 -25.43
CA TRP A 513 -20.32 13.18 -24.17
C TRP A 513 -19.00 13.92 -24.42
N ARG A 514 -18.68 14.88 -23.55
CA ARG A 514 -17.47 15.70 -23.66
C ARG A 514 -16.47 15.34 -22.58
N LYS A 515 -15.22 15.08 -22.98
CA LYS A 515 -14.11 14.89 -22.02
C LYS A 515 -13.55 16.24 -21.54
N ASP A 516 -13.47 17.19 -22.44
CA ASP A 516 -13.03 18.58 -22.23
C ASP A 516 -13.74 19.50 -23.24
N LYS A 517 -13.41 20.80 -23.24
CA LYS A 517 -14.04 21.79 -24.12
C LYS A 517 -13.87 21.49 -25.63
N ARG A 518 -12.91 20.66 -26.03
CA ARG A 518 -12.52 20.46 -27.45
C ARG A 518 -12.82 19.06 -27.97
N ARG A 519 -13.03 18.07 -27.09
CA ARG A 519 -13.17 16.66 -27.51
C ARG A 519 -14.54 16.09 -27.14
N VAL A 520 -15.34 15.85 -28.16
CA VAL A 520 -16.64 15.16 -28.12
C VAL A 520 -16.42 13.70 -28.50
N TYR A 521 -17.04 12.79 -27.77
CA TYR A 521 -17.04 11.35 -27.99
C TYR A 521 -18.47 10.84 -27.92
N GLU A 522 -18.70 9.62 -28.40
CA GLU A 522 -20.00 8.97 -28.35
C GLU A 522 -19.98 7.82 -27.32
N LEU A 523 -21.11 7.60 -26.65
CA LEU A 523 -21.33 6.42 -25.81
C LEU A 523 -21.75 5.25 -26.69
N THR A 524 -21.29 4.05 -26.37
CA THR A 524 -21.82 2.81 -26.95
C THR A 524 -22.92 2.25 -26.06
N LEU A 525 -23.86 1.47 -26.60
CA LEU A 525 -24.86 0.76 -25.79
C LEU A 525 -24.22 -0.17 -24.76
N GLU A 526 -23.11 -0.81 -25.12
CA GLU A 526 -22.32 -1.61 -24.19
C GLU A 526 -21.83 -0.79 -22.99
N ASP A 527 -21.45 0.49 -23.18
CA ASP A 527 -21.08 1.36 -22.06
C ASP A 527 -22.23 1.61 -21.08
N LEU A 528 -23.46 1.68 -21.58
CA LEU A 528 -24.66 1.82 -20.75
C LEU A 528 -25.00 0.50 -20.05
N ALA A 529 -24.93 -0.61 -20.79
CA ALA A 529 -25.17 -1.96 -20.29
C ALA A 529 -24.23 -2.32 -19.13
N VAL A 530 -22.95 -2.00 -19.24
CA VAL A 530 -21.95 -2.24 -18.19
C VAL A 530 -22.31 -1.52 -16.89
N VAL A 531 -22.75 -0.27 -16.95
CA VAL A 531 -23.11 0.48 -15.74
C VAL A 531 -24.42 0.01 -15.17
N TYR A 532 -25.42 -0.21 -16.03
CA TYR A 532 -26.71 -0.75 -15.63
C TYR A 532 -26.57 -2.09 -14.90
N TYR A 533 -25.80 -3.02 -15.50
CA TYR A 533 -25.46 -4.30 -14.91
C TYR A 533 -24.75 -4.17 -13.56
N GLY A 534 -23.79 -3.25 -13.47
CA GLY A 534 -23.08 -2.96 -12.23
C GLY A 534 -24.01 -2.54 -11.09
N ILE A 535 -24.99 -1.68 -11.37
CA ILE A 535 -26.01 -1.24 -10.39
C ILE A 535 -26.92 -2.41 -10.02
N MET A 536 -27.37 -3.19 -10.99
CA MET A 536 -28.19 -4.39 -10.76
C MET A 536 -27.50 -5.36 -9.81
N LYS A 537 -26.24 -5.73 -10.09
CA LYS A 537 -25.46 -6.61 -9.21
C LYS A 537 -25.21 -6.02 -7.82
N SER A 538 -25.07 -4.70 -7.73
CA SER A 538 -24.99 -4.01 -6.42
C SER A 538 -26.31 -4.13 -5.65
N ASN A 539 -27.45 -3.98 -6.32
CA ASN A 539 -28.77 -4.12 -5.69
C ASN A 539 -29.08 -5.58 -5.32
N GLU A 540 -28.68 -6.56 -6.13
CA GLU A 540 -28.75 -8.00 -5.80
C GLU A 540 -27.97 -8.30 -4.51
N ALA A 541 -26.75 -7.76 -4.40
CA ALA A 541 -25.93 -7.90 -3.21
C ALA A 541 -26.56 -7.23 -1.97
N ASP A 542 -27.12 -6.01 -2.12
CA ASP A 542 -27.88 -5.35 -1.05
C ASP A 542 -29.09 -6.20 -0.62
N ALA A 543 -29.79 -6.85 -1.56
CA ALA A 543 -30.98 -7.66 -1.27
C ALA A 543 -30.69 -8.93 -0.46
N MET A 544 -29.48 -9.49 -0.60
CA MET A 544 -29.01 -10.66 0.15
C MET A 544 -28.58 -10.34 1.59
N GLY A 545 -28.36 -9.06 1.93
CA GLY A 545 -28.09 -8.62 3.30
C GLY A 545 -29.38 -8.45 4.14
N GLU A 546 -29.23 -8.36 5.47
CA GLU A 546 -30.33 -7.97 6.34
C GLU A 546 -30.89 -6.61 5.93
N LEU A 547 -32.22 -6.43 6.04
CA LEU A 547 -32.96 -5.22 5.62
C LEU A 547 -32.37 -3.88 6.14
N ARG A 548 -31.58 -3.90 7.22
CA ARG A 548 -30.98 -2.71 7.85
C ARG A 548 -29.74 -2.18 7.13
N ASP A 549 -29.08 -2.98 6.29
CA ASP A 549 -27.80 -2.61 5.64
C ASP A 549 -27.93 -2.35 4.12
N ARG A 550 -29.16 -2.35 3.57
CA ARG A 550 -29.43 -2.03 2.16
C ARG A 550 -29.06 -0.58 1.86
N THR A 551 -28.00 -0.36 1.09
CA THR A 551 -27.55 1.01 0.78
C THR A 551 -28.00 1.49 -0.59
N HIS A 552 -28.24 0.60 -1.55
CA HIS A 552 -28.44 0.90 -2.97
C HIS A 552 -27.34 1.81 -3.54
N SER A 553 -26.17 1.87 -2.88
CA SER A 553 -25.21 2.94 -3.13
C SER A 553 -24.28 2.60 -4.29
N PHE A 554 -24.25 3.47 -5.30
CA PHE A 554 -23.43 3.27 -6.49
C PHE A 554 -22.67 4.55 -6.89
N SER A 555 -21.35 4.49 -6.74
CA SER A 555 -20.43 5.62 -6.88
C SER A 555 -19.67 5.61 -8.20
N TYR A 556 -19.07 6.76 -8.56
CA TYR A 556 -18.13 6.86 -9.69
C TYR A 556 -16.94 5.90 -9.59
N ARG A 557 -16.55 5.51 -8.38
CA ARG A 557 -15.50 4.50 -8.15
C ARG A 557 -16.01 3.12 -8.51
N GLN A 558 -17.25 2.77 -8.14
CA GLN A 558 -17.89 1.51 -8.54
C GLN A 558 -18.08 1.45 -10.06
N VAL A 559 -18.52 2.53 -10.72
CA VAL A 559 -18.56 2.60 -12.19
C VAL A 559 -17.19 2.27 -12.80
N ASN A 560 -16.11 2.86 -12.28
CA ASN A 560 -14.76 2.53 -12.73
C ASN A 560 -14.37 1.07 -12.46
N GLY A 561 -14.78 0.52 -11.31
CA GLY A 561 -14.57 -0.87 -10.95
C GLY A 561 -15.22 -1.83 -11.95
N VAL A 562 -16.49 -1.61 -12.28
CA VAL A 562 -17.24 -2.45 -13.23
C VAL A 562 -16.65 -2.37 -14.64
N PHE A 563 -16.29 -1.17 -15.09
CA PHE A 563 -15.58 -0.99 -16.37
C PHE A 563 -14.21 -1.68 -16.40
N GLY A 564 -13.48 -1.67 -15.29
CA GLY A 564 -12.21 -2.39 -15.18
C GLY A 564 -12.40 -3.91 -15.19
N ALA A 565 -13.43 -4.40 -14.50
CA ALA A 565 -13.74 -5.82 -14.42
C ALA A 565 -14.24 -6.39 -15.75
N ILE A 566 -15.16 -5.69 -16.43
CA ILE A 566 -15.83 -6.17 -17.63
C ILE A 566 -15.08 -5.79 -18.92
N CYS A 567 -14.62 -4.54 -19.03
CA CYS A 567 -14.04 -4.01 -20.28
C CYS A 567 -12.53 -3.78 -20.24
N GLY A 568 -11.86 -4.05 -19.11
CA GLY A 568 -10.41 -3.88 -18.96
C GLY A 568 -9.93 -2.43 -19.10
N ARG A 569 -10.84 -1.46 -18.94
CA ARG A 569 -10.57 -0.02 -19.16
C ARG A 569 -11.19 0.83 -18.06
N THR A 570 -10.64 2.02 -17.83
CA THR A 570 -11.21 2.98 -16.88
C THR A 570 -12.31 3.82 -17.53
N CYS A 571 -13.33 4.19 -16.76
CA CYS A 571 -14.39 5.09 -17.19
C CYS A 571 -14.13 6.54 -16.74
N HIS A 572 -14.05 7.46 -17.71
CA HIS A 572 -13.87 8.88 -17.40
C HIS A 572 -15.07 9.42 -16.60
N ARG A 573 -14.84 10.29 -15.61
CA ARG A 573 -15.91 10.81 -14.74
C ARG A 573 -17.06 11.47 -15.51
N ALA A 574 -16.76 12.26 -16.54
CA ALA A 574 -17.78 12.87 -17.39
C ALA A 574 -18.58 11.84 -18.20
N LYS A 575 -17.93 10.73 -18.61
CA LYS A 575 -18.58 9.62 -19.29
C LYS A 575 -19.56 8.92 -18.34
N ALA A 576 -19.09 8.57 -17.14
CA ALA A 576 -19.91 7.97 -16.08
C ALA A 576 -21.12 8.85 -15.72
N ALA A 577 -20.93 10.17 -15.61
CA ALA A 577 -22.01 11.10 -15.30
C ALA A 577 -23.07 11.15 -16.40
N LYS A 578 -22.67 11.12 -17.68
CA LYS A 578 -23.61 11.07 -18.82
C LYS A 578 -24.35 9.73 -18.87
N ILE A 579 -23.66 8.61 -18.62
CA ILE A 579 -24.30 7.28 -18.56
C ILE A 579 -25.36 7.23 -17.46
N LEU A 580 -25.00 7.58 -16.22
CA LEU A 580 -25.96 7.56 -15.09
C LEU A 580 -27.15 8.47 -15.36
N ARG A 581 -26.93 9.65 -15.94
CA ARG A 581 -28.01 10.56 -16.32
C ARG A 581 -28.93 9.93 -17.37
N LEU A 582 -28.38 9.35 -18.43
CA LEU A 582 -29.18 8.70 -19.48
C LEU A 582 -30.00 7.55 -18.90
N LEU A 583 -29.42 6.68 -18.06
CA LEU A 583 -30.12 5.56 -17.44
C LEU A 583 -31.29 6.01 -16.56
N VAL A 584 -31.17 7.16 -15.89
CA VAL A 584 -32.29 7.79 -15.15
C VAL A 584 -33.34 8.36 -16.11
N GLU A 585 -32.90 9.07 -17.16
CA GLU A 585 -33.80 9.69 -18.15
C GLU A 585 -34.60 8.68 -18.99
N VAL A 586 -34.15 7.42 -19.07
CA VAL A 586 -34.87 6.31 -19.74
C VAL A 586 -35.54 5.35 -18.74
N GLU A 587 -35.61 5.76 -17.47
CA GLU A 587 -36.32 5.04 -16.41
C GLU A 587 -35.86 3.59 -16.22
N LEU A 588 -34.57 3.33 -16.45
CA LEU A 588 -33.95 2.02 -16.16
C LEU A 588 -33.37 1.97 -14.74
N ILE A 589 -32.97 3.13 -14.21
CA ILE A 589 -32.59 3.28 -12.82
C ILE A 589 -33.31 4.49 -12.22
N GLU A 590 -33.65 4.39 -10.95
CA GLU A 590 -34.22 5.49 -10.18
C GLU A 590 -33.26 5.93 -9.08
N LYS A 591 -33.28 7.23 -8.77
CA LYS A 591 -32.46 7.79 -7.69
C LYS A 591 -33.24 7.73 -6.39
N VAL A 592 -32.92 6.77 -5.54
CA VAL A 592 -33.62 6.52 -4.26
C VAL A 592 -32.96 7.19 -3.06
N GLY A 593 -31.83 7.88 -3.26
CA GLY A 593 -31.12 8.55 -2.19
C GLY A 593 -29.99 9.44 -2.66
N GLU A 594 -29.69 10.44 -1.84
CA GLU A 594 -28.66 11.43 -2.13
C GLU A 594 -27.24 10.92 -1.83
N HIS A 595 -26.30 11.41 -2.63
CA HIS A 595 -24.88 11.20 -2.41
C HIS A 595 -24.43 11.90 -1.13
N VAL A 596 -23.87 11.14 -0.20
CA VAL A 596 -23.28 11.68 1.03
C VAL A 596 -21.77 11.58 0.92
N VAL A 597 -21.12 12.73 0.76
CA VAL A 597 -19.67 12.82 0.55
C VAL A 597 -18.92 12.03 1.62
N GLY A 598 -18.15 11.02 1.19
CA GLY A 598 -17.31 10.21 2.08
C GLY A 598 -18.06 9.12 2.88
N VAL A 599 -19.38 9.02 2.74
CA VAL A 599 -20.20 8.04 3.48
C VAL A 599 -20.83 7.02 2.53
N ARG A 600 -21.55 7.46 1.50
CA ARG A 600 -22.18 6.57 0.51
C ARG A 600 -22.25 7.21 -0.87
N GLY A 601 -22.16 6.37 -1.90
CA GLY A 601 -22.44 6.78 -3.29
C GLY A 601 -23.87 7.32 -3.44
N THR A 602 -24.19 7.87 -4.61
CA THR A 602 -25.59 8.15 -4.93
C THR A 602 -26.36 6.83 -4.91
N CYS A 603 -27.54 6.81 -4.28
CA CYS A 603 -28.31 5.58 -4.22
C CYS A 603 -29.11 5.43 -5.51
N TYR A 604 -28.88 4.35 -6.23
CA TYR A 604 -29.59 3.98 -7.45
C TYR A 604 -30.22 2.61 -7.26
N GLN A 605 -31.49 2.53 -7.59
CA GLN A 605 -32.23 1.28 -7.66
C GLN A 605 -32.55 0.99 -9.13
N VAL A 606 -32.34 -0.26 -9.54
CA VAL A 606 -32.76 -0.73 -10.86
C VAL A 606 -34.28 -0.86 -10.87
N ALA A 607 -34.93 -0.31 -11.89
CA ALA A 607 -36.33 -0.58 -12.13
C ALA A 607 -36.49 -2.05 -12.50
N ASP A 608 -37.33 -2.79 -11.78
CA ASP A 608 -37.55 -4.21 -12.02
C ASP A 608 -38.14 -4.39 -13.42
N LEU A 609 -37.38 -5.03 -14.31
CA LEU A 609 -37.80 -5.31 -15.68
C LEU A 609 -38.60 -6.63 -15.77
N GLY A 610 -38.98 -7.22 -14.62
CA GLY A 610 -39.75 -8.47 -14.59
C GLY A 610 -38.87 -9.70 -14.84
N PHE A 611 -37.66 -9.73 -14.29
CA PHE A 611 -36.76 -10.88 -14.47
C PHE A 611 -37.17 -12.05 -13.57
N GLN A 612 -37.69 -13.12 -14.17
CA GLN A 612 -37.69 -14.45 -13.52
C GLN A 612 -36.25 -14.96 -13.41
N ASN A 613 -35.81 -15.19 -12.18
CA ASN A 613 -34.49 -15.71 -11.85
C ASN A 613 -34.38 -17.19 -12.30
N PRO A 614 -33.45 -17.58 -13.20
CA PRO A 614 -33.33 -18.98 -13.64
C PRO A 614 -32.78 -19.94 -12.56
N SER A 615 -32.32 -19.42 -11.42
CA SER A 615 -31.55 -20.20 -10.42
C SER A 615 -32.37 -20.80 -9.28
N LYS A 616 -33.71 -20.66 -9.28
CA LYS A 616 -34.59 -21.31 -8.29
C LYS A 616 -35.42 -22.43 -8.91
N HIS A 617 -34.79 -23.47 -9.47
CA HIS A 617 -35.40 -24.80 -9.56
C HIS A 617 -34.32 -25.85 -9.86
N GLN A 618 -33.79 -26.46 -8.80
CA GLN A 618 -33.41 -27.88 -8.75
C GLN A 618 -33.18 -28.27 -7.29
N THR A 619 -34.23 -28.14 -6.47
CA THR A 619 -34.34 -29.00 -5.28
C THR A 619 -34.84 -30.35 -5.77
N SER A 620 -33.95 -31.34 -5.79
CA SER A 620 -34.34 -32.75 -5.89
C SER A 620 -35.41 -33.05 -4.82
N PRO A 621 -36.42 -33.87 -5.13
CA PRO A 621 -37.50 -34.15 -4.21
C PRO A 621 -36.96 -34.93 -3.01
N VAL A 622 -37.23 -34.40 -1.81
CA VAL A 622 -37.06 -35.12 -0.55
C VAL A 622 -38.01 -36.32 -0.59
N ALA A 623 -37.44 -37.53 -0.59
CA ALA A 623 -38.20 -38.75 -0.45
C ALA A 623 -38.89 -38.76 0.93
N SER A 624 -40.21 -38.86 0.91
CA SER A 624 -41.05 -39.03 2.10
C SER A 624 -40.78 -40.39 2.75
N CYS A 625 -40.21 -40.41 3.95
CA CYS A 625 -40.30 -41.56 4.83
C CYS A 625 -41.75 -41.66 5.34
N GLY A 626 -42.53 -42.53 4.69
CA GLY A 626 -43.83 -42.96 5.18
C GLY A 626 -43.66 -43.85 6.41
N ILE A 627 -44.21 -43.41 7.54
CA ILE A 627 -44.49 -44.26 8.69
C ILE A 627 -45.71 -45.10 8.31
N GLY A 628 -45.47 -46.37 8.00
CA GLY A 628 -46.52 -47.38 7.87
C GLY A 628 -46.83 -48.01 9.22
N LEU A 629 -47.99 -47.68 9.77
CA LEU A 629 -48.68 -48.48 10.79
C LEU A 629 -49.85 -49.19 10.11
N SER A 630 -49.75 -50.52 9.93
CA SER A 630 -50.93 -51.40 9.94
C SER A 630 -50.53 -52.85 10.26
N ARG A 631 -50.98 -53.30 11.44
CA ARG A 631 -51.13 -54.67 11.96
C ARG A 631 -49.90 -55.53 12.18
#